data_AF-A0A2N1W3L0-F1
#
_entry.id   AF-A0A2N1W3L0-F1
#
_cell.length_a   1.000
_cell.length_b   1.000
_cell.length_c   1.000
_cell.angle_alpha   90.00
_cell.angle_beta   90.00
_cell.angle_gamma   90.00
#
_symmetry.space_group_name_H-M   'P 1'
#
loop_
_entity.id
_entity.type
_entity.pdbx_description
1 polymer ?
#
loop_
_entity_poly.entity_id
_entity_poly.type
_entity_poly.pdbx_seq_one_letter_code
_entity_poly.pdbx_strand_id
1 'polypeptide(L)'
;MKVIMMWIMALMFSAVAVIAVADDNFAVKADECGKKVESIEKKLSKLEIKNTSITETINHLKGQKKGVIRDFFLWYFLVRGNKTAFKIEEAEQKIRETKDDYFTYNALVLEEHNRRFRDCLKEKCPDAAAIFVQRRVWSDKVINFKDVFELDVNYGLAAGDSRDSKDDVREYYAKKMMQAEQRLIILNDEKNIIVEAKKAGIVSNTANTDTVNEKIKEMTQIKKKLEALPASAGGR
;
A
#
# COMPACT_ATOMS: atom_id res chain seq x y z
N MET A 1 -5.78 -27.11 49.54
CA MET A 1 -5.30 -25.73 49.32
C MET A 1 -4.45 -25.56 48.06
N LYS A 2 -3.49 -26.46 47.76
CA LYS A 2 -2.62 -26.35 46.56
C LYS A 2 -3.34 -26.50 45.21
N VAL A 3 -4.43 -27.27 45.14
CA VAL A 3 -5.17 -27.49 43.88
C VAL A 3 -6.01 -26.28 43.48
N ILE A 4 -6.60 -25.56 44.44
CA ILE A 4 -7.44 -24.38 44.17
C ILE A 4 -6.60 -23.20 43.66
N MET A 5 -5.37 -23.05 44.16
CA MET A 5 -4.43 -22.00 43.73
C MET A 5 -3.93 -22.21 42.28
N MET A 6 -3.92 -23.46 41.80
CA MET A 6 -3.51 -23.81 40.43
C MET A 6 -4.61 -23.48 39.40
N TRP A 7 -5.89 -23.58 39.78
CA TRP A 7 -7.00 -23.15 38.93
C TRP A 7 -7.14 -21.63 38.84
N ILE A 8 -6.81 -20.90 39.90
CA ILE A 8 -6.83 -19.42 39.88
C ILE A 8 -5.68 -18.86 39.03
N MET A 9 -4.52 -19.52 38.98
CA MET A 9 -3.44 -19.14 38.03
C MET A 9 -3.76 -19.50 36.58
N ALA A 10 -4.47 -20.61 36.31
CA ALA A 10 -4.93 -20.93 34.95
C ALA A 10 -6.00 -19.95 34.44
N LEU A 11 -6.83 -19.41 35.34
CA LEU A 11 -7.83 -18.38 35.02
C LEU A 11 -7.25 -16.96 34.85
N MET A 12 -6.04 -16.69 35.38
CA MET A 12 -5.33 -15.45 35.09
C MET A 12 -4.52 -15.51 33.78
N PHE A 13 -4.16 -16.69 33.30
CA PHE A 13 -3.55 -16.85 31.96
C PHE A 13 -4.56 -16.70 30.82
N SER A 14 -5.85 -16.90 31.05
CA SER A 14 -6.90 -16.68 30.03
C SER A 14 -7.37 -15.23 29.94
N ALA A 15 -7.00 -14.34 30.88
CA ALA A 15 -7.29 -12.91 30.81
C ALA A 15 -6.30 -12.12 29.94
N VAL A 16 -5.12 -12.67 29.64
CA VAL A 16 -4.15 -12.09 28.69
C VAL A 16 -4.57 -12.35 27.23
N ALA A 17 -5.48 -13.30 27.00
CA ALA A 17 -5.92 -13.66 25.65
C ALA A 17 -6.82 -12.62 24.98
N VAL A 18 -7.45 -11.70 25.72
CA VAL A 18 -8.44 -10.76 25.15
C VAL A 18 -7.80 -9.61 24.36
N ILE A 19 -6.50 -9.33 24.55
CA ILE A 19 -5.78 -8.30 23.78
C ILE A 19 -5.09 -8.91 22.53
N ALA A 20 -4.91 -10.23 22.47
CA ALA A 20 -4.34 -10.93 21.30
C ALA A 20 -5.36 -11.11 20.15
N VAL A 21 -6.66 -11.16 20.44
CA VAL A 21 -7.70 -11.55 19.45
C VAL A 21 -7.92 -10.50 18.34
N ALA A 22 -7.63 -9.22 18.60
CA ALA A 22 -7.80 -8.17 17.60
C ALA A 22 -6.67 -8.18 16.56
N ASP A 23 -5.44 -8.46 17.01
CA ASP A 23 -4.22 -8.46 16.20
C ASP A 23 -4.22 -9.61 15.18
N ASP A 24 -4.58 -10.82 15.64
CA ASP A 24 -4.69 -12.00 14.78
C ASP A 24 -5.76 -11.82 13.69
N ASN A 25 -6.86 -11.12 13.99
CA ASN A 25 -7.94 -10.91 13.02
C ASN A 25 -7.52 -9.96 11.89
N PHE A 26 -6.76 -8.90 12.19
CA PHE A 26 -6.25 -8.00 11.16
C PHE A 26 -5.10 -8.64 10.37
N ALA A 27 -4.24 -9.42 11.00
CA ALA A 27 -3.19 -10.18 10.32
C ALA A 27 -3.78 -11.17 9.30
N VAL A 28 -4.83 -11.92 9.69
CA VAL A 28 -5.56 -12.83 8.80
C VAL A 28 -6.19 -12.06 7.63
N LYS A 29 -6.87 -10.93 7.90
CA LYS A 29 -7.46 -10.09 6.85
C LYS A 29 -6.42 -9.53 5.89
N ALA A 30 -5.26 -9.11 6.38
CA ALA A 30 -4.15 -8.66 5.54
C ALA A 30 -3.70 -9.78 4.59
N ASP A 31 -3.48 -11.00 5.10
CA ASP A 31 -3.06 -12.13 4.27
C ASP A 31 -4.14 -12.57 3.26
N GLU A 32 -5.43 -12.51 3.64
CA GLU A 32 -6.56 -12.74 2.72
C GLU A 32 -6.60 -11.72 1.59
N CYS A 33 -6.42 -10.43 1.91
CA CYS A 33 -6.36 -9.37 0.92
C CYS A 33 -5.18 -9.57 -0.03
N GLY A 34 -4.00 -9.94 0.47
CA GLY A 34 -2.83 -10.24 -0.37
C GLY A 34 -3.11 -11.36 -1.38
N LYS A 35 -3.68 -12.49 -0.92
CA LYS A 35 -4.08 -13.60 -1.80
C LYS A 35 -5.14 -13.18 -2.82
N LYS A 36 -6.06 -12.31 -2.43
CA LYS A 36 -7.11 -11.79 -3.31
C LYS A 36 -6.54 -10.87 -4.39
N VAL A 37 -5.60 -9.98 -4.05
CA VAL A 37 -4.86 -9.15 -5.02
C VAL A 37 -4.17 -10.03 -6.06
N GLU A 38 -3.37 -11.01 -5.64
CA GLU A 38 -2.67 -11.92 -6.57
C GLU A 38 -3.65 -12.66 -7.51
N SER A 39 -4.80 -13.07 -6.99
CA SER A 39 -5.84 -13.75 -7.77
C SER A 39 -6.46 -12.84 -8.83
N ILE A 40 -6.71 -11.56 -8.48
CA ILE A 40 -7.28 -10.60 -9.41
C ILE A 40 -6.23 -10.17 -10.45
N GLU A 41 -4.98 -9.94 -10.06
CA GLU A 41 -3.87 -9.64 -11.00
C GLU A 41 -3.68 -10.76 -12.03
N LYS A 42 -3.74 -12.03 -11.61
CA LYS A 42 -3.71 -13.18 -12.53
C LYS A 42 -4.91 -13.19 -13.49
N LYS A 43 -6.09 -12.73 -13.06
CA LYS A 43 -7.27 -12.61 -13.93
C LYS A 43 -7.12 -11.43 -14.90
N LEU A 44 -6.62 -10.30 -14.43
CA LEU A 44 -6.35 -9.11 -15.23
C LEU A 44 -5.39 -9.44 -16.38
N SER A 45 -4.25 -10.06 -16.08
CA SER A 45 -3.27 -10.48 -17.10
C SER A 45 -3.89 -11.37 -18.20
N LYS A 46 -4.77 -12.32 -17.82
CA LYS A 46 -5.49 -13.15 -18.80
C LYS A 46 -6.47 -12.35 -19.65
N LEU A 47 -7.13 -11.35 -19.06
CA LEU A 47 -8.06 -10.47 -19.78
C LEU A 47 -7.31 -9.55 -20.75
N GLU A 48 -6.14 -9.03 -20.36
CA GLU A 48 -5.28 -8.22 -21.21
C GLU A 48 -4.80 -8.99 -22.44
N ILE A 49 -4.26 -10.21 -22.24
CA ILE A 49 -3.84 -11.10 -23.35
C ILE A 49 -5.01 -11.33 -24.31
N LYS A 50 -6.21 -11.59 -23.75
CA LYS A 50 -7.42 -11.79 -24.55
C LYS A 50 -7.83 -10.53 -25.30
N ASN A 51 -7.69 -9.35 -24.69
CA ASN A 51 -8.03 -8.08 -25.30
C ASN A 51 -7.08 -7.74 -26.46
N THR A 52 -5.79 -8.02 -26.31
CA THR A 52 -4.78 -7.87 -27.38
C THR A 52 -5.16 -8.73 -28.58
N SER A 53 -5.44 -10.02 -28.37
CA SER A 53 -5.87 -10.93 -29.45
C SER A 53 -7.17 -10.48 -30.15
N ILE A 54 -8.14 -9.96 -29.39
CA ILE A 54 -9.37 -9.39 -29.96
C ILE A 54 -9.04 -8.14 -30.81
N THR A 55 -8.17 -7.27 -30.32
CA THR A 55 -7.76 -6.04 -31.00
C THR A 55 -7.02 -6.34 -32.31
N GLU A 56 -6.11 -7.31 -32.30
CA GLU A 56 -5.43 -7.81 -33.49
C GLU A 56 -6.42 -8.35 -34.52
N THR A 57 -7.40 -9.13 -34.08
CA THR A 57 -8.45 -9.67 -34.95
C THR A 57 -9.31 -8.58 -35.57
N ILE A 58 -9.70 -7.56 -34.78
CA ILE A 58 -10.44 -6.39 -35.27
C ILE A 58 -9.62 -5.65 -36.33
N ASN A 59 -8.33 -5.42 -36.08
CA ASN A 59 -7.45 -4.72 -37.01
C ASN A 59 -7.26 -5.51 -38.30
N HIS A 60 -7.10 -6.83 -38.22
CA HIS A 60 -7.03 -7.71 -39.38
C HIS A 60 -8.32 -7.64 -40.21
N LEU A 61 -9.50 -7.75 -39.58
CA LEU A 61 -10.80 -7.66 -40.25
C LEU A 61 -11.03 -6.29 -40.89
N LYS A 62 -10.57 -5.20 -40.27
CA LYS A 62 -10.64 -3.84 -40.85
C LYS A 62 -9.78 -3.69 -42.11
N GLY A 63 -8.66 -4.41 -42.21
CA GLY A 63 -7.79 -4.43 -43.39
C GLY A 63 -8.31 -5.26 -44.56
N GLN A 64 -9.34 -6.09 -44.35
CA GLN A 64 -9.93 -6.92 -45.40
C GLN A 64 -11.01 -6.18 -46.21
N LYS A 65 -11.20 -6.60 -47.47
CA LYS A 65 -12.23 -6.07 -48.38
C LYS A 65 -13.63 -6.19 -47.77
N LYS A 66 -14.48 -5.19 -48.01
CA LYS A 66 -15.85 -5.16 -47.49
C LYS A 66 -16.69 -6.35 -47.95
N GLY A 67 -17.44 -6.94 -47.01
CA GLY A 67 -18.32 -8.08 -47.24
C GLY A 67 -19.11 -8.45 -45.99
N VAL A 68 -20.31 -9.01 -46.20
CA VAL A 68 -21.30 -9.31 -45.14
C VAL A 68 -20.73 -10.21 -44.03
N ILE A 69 -19.98 -11.25 -44.40
CA ILE A 69 -19.36 -12.18 -43.45
C ILE A 69 -18.33 -11.46 -42.58
N ARG A 70 -17.47 -10.64 -43.20
CA ARG A 70 -16.48 -9.84 -42.48
C ARG A 70 -17.15 -8.84 -41.54
N ASP A 71 -18.20 -8.16 -41.98
CA ASP A 71 -18.92 -7.19 -41.16
C ASP A 71 -19.60 -7.84 -39.94
N PHE A 72 -20.12 -9.05 -40.10
CA PHE A 72 -20.63 -9.84 -38.98
C PHE A 72 -19.53 -10.18 -37.96
N PHE A 73 -18.39 -10.71 -38.41
CA PHE A 73 -17.27 -11.02 -37.50
C PHE A 73 -16.71 -9.76 -36.85
N LEU A 74 -16.59 -8.67 -37.59
CA LEU A 74 -16.12 -7.39 -37.07
C LEU A 74 -17.05 -6.90 -35.95
N TRP A 75 -18.36 -6.93 -36.16
CA TRP A 75 -19.33 -6.58 -35.11
C TRP A 75 -19.20 -7.49 -33.88
N TYR A 76 -19.11 -8.81 -34.08
CA TYR A 76 -18.93 -9.78 -32.99
C TYR A 76 -17.69 -9.47 -32.14
N PHE A 77 -16.54 -9.24 -32.79
CA PHE A 77 -15.30 -8.95 -32.08
C PHE A 77 -15.29 -7.56 -31.44
N LEU A 78 -15.95 -6.55 -32.02
CA LEU A 78 -16.13 -5.24 -31.39
C LEU A 78 -16.94 -5.33 -30.09
N VAL A 79 -18.07 -6.05 -30.11
CA VAL A 79 -18.89 -6.27 -28.91
C VAL A 79 -18.09 -7.03 -27.84
N ARG A 80 -17.35 -8.07 -28.25
CA ARG A 80 -16.52 -8.87 -27.33
C ARG A 80 -15.33 -8.07 -26.78
N GLY A 81 -14.73 -7.20 -27.59
CA GLY A 81 -13.66 -6.29 -27.18
C GLY A 81 -14.17 -5.31 -26.11
N ASN A 82 -15.30 -4.67 -26.37
CA ASN A 82 -15.91 -3.74 -25.42
C ASN A 82 -16.22 -4.42 -24.08
N LYS A 83 -16.84 -5.61 -24.11
CA LYS A 83 -17.09 -6.40 -22.89
C LYS A 83 -15.81 -6.82 -22.16
N THR A 84 -14.73 -7.10 -22.89
CA THR A 84 -13.44 -7.43 -22.28
C THR A 84 -12.82 -6.21 -21.62
N ALA A 85 -12.88 -5.04 -22.26
CA ALA A 85 -12.38 -3.78 -21.72
C ALA A 85 -13.07 -3.40 -20.39
N PHE A 86 -14.41 -3.49 -20.32
CA PHE A 86 -15.12 -3.26 -19.05
C PHE A 86 -14.67 -4.20 -17.91
N LYS A 87 -14.36 -5.46 -18.23
CA LYS A 87 -13.86 -6.42 -17.22
C LYS A 87 -12.44 -6.12 -16.76
N ILE A 88 -11.61 -5.56 -17.64
CA ILE A 88 -10.27 -5.09 -17.31
C ILE A 88 -10.41 -3.94 -16.31
N GLU A 89 -11.22 -2.92 -16.63
CA GLU A 89 -11.46 -1.78 -15.75
C GLU A 89 -12.02 -2.19 -14.37
N GLU A 90 -13.02 -3.08 -14.34
CA GLU A 90 -13.57 -3.61 -13.09
C GLU A 90 -12.51 -4.37 -12.26
N ALA A 91 -11.63 -5.14 -12.93
CA ALA A 91 -10.56 -5.86 -12.26
C ALA A 91 -9.48 -4.91 -11.71
N GLU A 92 -9.10 -3.89 -12.47
CA GLU A 92 -8.18 -2.85 -12.02
C GLU A 92 -8.72 -2.08 -10.81
N GLN A 93 -10.00 -1.70 -10.83
CA GLN A 93 -10.64 -1.04 -9.69
C GLN A 93 -10.61 -1.95 -8.45
N LYS A 94 -10.98 -3.22 -8.58
CA LYS A 94 -10.93 -4.17 -7.46
C LYS A 94 -9.52 -4.40 -6.95
N ILE A 95 -8.50 -4.36 -7.81
CA ILE A 95 -7.09 -4.42 -7.38
C ILE A 95 -6.77 -3.21 -6.52
N ARG A 96 -7.13 -1.99 -6.96
CA ARG A 96 -6.90 -0.76 -6.20
C ARG A 96 -7.56 -0.84 -4.81
N GLU A 97 -8.85 -1.13 -4.77
CA GLU A 97 -9.60 -1.26 -3.50
C GLU A 97 -9.00 -2.32 -2.57
N THR A 98 -8.67 -3.51 -3.11
CA THR A 98 -8.12 -4.60 -2.28
C THR A 98 -6.69 -4.29 -1.81
N LYS A 99 -5.92 -3.52 -2.59
CA LYS A 99 -4.58 -3.05 -2.20
C LYS A 99 -4.64 -1.98 -1.09
N ASP A 100 -5.63 -1.09 -1.14
CA ASP A 100 -5.86 -0.10 -0.08
C ASP A 100 -6.27 -0.79 1.24
N ASP A 101 -7.17 -1.78 1.16
CA ASP A 101 -7.53 -2.63 2.30
C ASP A 101 -6.31 -3.38 2.84
N TYR A 102 -5.52 -3.99 1.95
CA TYR A 102 -4.28 -4.69 2.31
C TYR A 102 -3.33 -3.76 3.07
N PHE A 103 -3.05 -2.57 2.54
CA PHE A 103 -2.19 -1.61 3.21
C PHE A 103 -2.73 -1.21 4.58
N THR A 104 -4.03 -0.91 4.66
CA THR A 104 -4.70 -0.50 5.90
C THR A 104 -4.57 -1.56 6.98
N TYR A 105 -4.84 -2.83 6.66
CA TYR A 105 -4.69 -3.92 7.64
C TYR A 105 -3.24 -4.12 8.08
N ASN A 106 -2.28 -4.06 7.16
CA ASN A 106 -0.86 -4.16 7.53
C ASN A 106 -0.42 -2.99 8.43
N ALA A 107 -0.90 -1.77 8.17
CA ALA A 107 -0.59 -0.59 8.98
C ALA A 107 -1.18 -0.70 10.40
N LEU A 108 -2.41 -1.20 10.53
CA LEU A 108 -3.04 -1.42 11.84
C LEU A 108 -2.31 -2.48 12.67
N VAL A 109 -1.91 -3.59 12.05
CA VAL A 109 -1.12 -4.64 12.71
C VAL A 109 0.25 -4.10 13.15
N LEU A 110 0.92 -3.34 12.27
CA LEU A 110 2.18 -2.69 12.60
C LEU A 110 2.04 -1.74 13.79
N GLU A 111 0.98 -0.93 13.84
CA GLU A 111 0.76 0.02 14.93
C GLU A 111 0.50 -0.67 16.27
N GLU A 112 -0.23 -1.78 16.27
CA GLU A 112 -0.40 -2.59 17.47
C GLU A 112 0.93 -3.20 17.95
N HIS A 113 1.77 -3.67 17.02
CA HIS A 113 3.12 -4.15 17.35
C HIS A 113 4.04 -3.02 17.83
N ASN A 114 3.92 -1.80 17.28
CA ASN A 114 4.64 -0.61 17.74
C ASN A 114 4.29 -0.32 19.20
N ARG A 115 3.00 -0.31 19.52
CA ARG A 115 2.47 -0.07 20.87
C ARG A 115 2.99 -1.11 21.84
N ARG A 116 2.81 -2.39 21.53
CA ARG A 116 3.29 -3.52 22.35
C ARG A 116 4.79 -3.41 22.58
N PHE A 117 5.58 -3.16 21.55
CA PHE A 117 7.02 -3.02 21.67
C PHE A 117 7.42 -1.89 22.62
N ARG A 118 6.84 -0.69 22.45
CA ARG A 118 7.15 0.47 23.30
C ARG A 118 6.75 0.24 24.76
N ASP A 119 5.60 -0.38 25.01
CA ASP A 119 5.15 -0.68 26.36
C ASP A 119 6.04 -1.74 27.02
N CYS A 120 6.42 -2.77 26.27
CA CYS A 120 7.37 -3.80 26.71
C CYS A 120 8.75 -3.21 27.05
N LEU A 121 9.24 -2.24 26.25
CA LEU A 121 10.48 -1.52 26.55
C LEU A 121 10.39 -0.70 27.84
N LYS A 122 9.28 -0.02 28.10
CA LYS A 122 9.07 0.75 29.35
C LYS A 122 9.08 -0.18 30.56
N GLU A 123 8.45 -1.34 30.43
CA GLU A 123 8.33 -2.34 31.50
C GLU A 123 9.57 -3.25 31.63
N LYS A 124 10.57 -3.10 30.74
CA LYS A 124 11.77 -3.94 30.67
C LYS A 124 11.44 -5.43 30.59
N CYS A 125 10.44 -5.76 29.78
CA CYS A 125 10.01 -7.14 29.58
C CYS A 125 11.13 -8.01 28.96
N PRO A 126 11.14 -9.33 29.21
CA PRO A 126 12.09 -10.25 28.58
C PRO A 126 11.81 -10.45 27.08
N ASP A 127 10.56 -10.25 26.63
CA ASP A 127 10.10 -10.60 25.29
C ASP A 127 10.26 -9.48 24.25
N ALA A 128 10.84 -8.33 24.63
CA ALA A 128 10.97 -7.16 23.75
C ALA A 128 11.66 -7.49 22.41
N ALA A 129 12.66 -8.37 22.44
CA ALA A 129 13.37 -8.81 21.24
C ALA A 129 12.48 -9.63 20.29
N ALA A 130 11.65 -10.52 20.83
CA ALA A 130 10.72 -11.32 20.03
C ALA A 130 9.65 -10.45 19.37
N ILE A 131 9.08 -9.51 20.12
CA ILE A 131 8.09 -8.54 19.61
C ILE A 131 8.71 -7.68 18.52
N PHE A 132 9.96 -7.23 18.68
CA PHE A 132 10.66 -6.45 17.66
C PHE A 132 10.85 -7.23 16.35
N VAL A 133 11.19 -8.53 16.43
CA VAL A 133 11.33 -9.39 15.24
C VAL A 133 10.00 -9.56 14.52
N GLN A 134 8.91 -9.80 15.25
CA GLN A 134 7.57 -9.93 14.66
C GLN A 134 7.12 -8.62 14.01
N ARG A 135 7.29 -7.50 14.71
CA ARG A 135 7.02 -6.15 14.21
C ARG A 135 7.73 -5.89 12.88
N ARG A 136 9.00 -6.29 12.76
CA ARG A 136 9.81 -6.03 11.56
C ARG A 136 9.19 -6.63 10.30
N VAL A 137 8.57 -7.80 10.40
CA VAL A 137 7.85 -8.44 9.27
C VAL A 137 6.75 -7.51 8.74
N TRP A 138 5.97 -6.89 9.63
CA TRP A 138 4.89 -5.98 9.26
C TRP A 138 5.41 -4.62 8.78
N SER A 139 6.47 -4.11 9.41
CA SER A 139 7.14 -2.89 8.97
C SER A 139 7.67 -3.02 7.55
N ASP A 140 8.32 -4.14 7.23
CA ASP A 140 8.82 -4.42 5.89
C ASP A 140 7.69 -4.51 4.86
N LYS A 141 6.52 -5.08 5.21
CA LYS A 141 5.34 -5.09 4.34
C LYS A 141 4.81 -3.68 4.06
N VAL A 142 4.77 -2.80 5.06
CA VAL A 142 4.28 -1.41 4.93
C VAL A 142 5.28 -0.54 4.15
N ILE A 143 6.54 -0.50 4.55
CA ILE A 143 7.58 0.39 4.00
C ILE A 143 7.95 0.05 2.55
N ASN A 144 7.78 -1.22 2.15
CA ASN A 144 8.03 -1.68 0.79
C ASN A 144 6.75 -1.78 -0.05
N PHE A 145 5.61 -1.31 0.47
CA PHE A 145 4.37 -1.27 -0.29
C PHE A 145 4.46 -0.17 -1.37
N LYS A 146 4.87 -0.57 -2.58
CA LYS A 146 5.16 0.35 -3.69
C LYS A 146 4.03 1.31 -4.00
N ASP A 147 2.80 0.81 -4.04
CA ASP A 147 1.62 1.62 -4.37
C ASP A 147 1.39 2.79 -3.39
N VAL A 148 1.87 2.67 -2.15
CA VAL A 148 1.76 3.74 -1.13
C VAL A 148 3.08 4.48 -0.91
N PHE A 149 4.25 3.91 -1.20
CA PHE A 149 5.53 4.59 -0.93
C PHE A 149 6.23 5.16 -2.16
N GLU A 150 5.91 4.69 -3.37
CA GLU A 150 6.33 5.34 -4.61
C GLU A 150 5.44 6.58 -4.82
N LEU A 151 6.04 7.78 -4.80
CA LEU A 151 5.30 9.02 -5.08
C LEU A 151 5.57 9.36 -6.53
N ASP A 152 4.67 8.95 -7.42
CA ASP A 152 4.70 9.50 -8.77
C ASP A 152 4.32 10.99 -8.70
N VAL A 153 5.31 11.83 -8.93
CA VAL A 153 5.16 13.27 -9.00
C VAL A 153 5.53 13.70 -10.41
N ASN A 154 4.53 14.11 -11.17
CA ASN A 154 4.76 14.76 -12.43
C ASN A 154 5.09 16.25 -12.18
N TYR A 155 6.39 16.55 -12.07
CA TYR A 155 6.91 17.90 -11.82
C TYR A 155 6.73 18.87 -13.01
N GLY A 156 6.03 18.47 -14.08
CA GLY A 156 5.82 19.27 -15.28
C GLY A 156 4.34 19.50 -15.64
N LEU A 157 3.39 19.28 -14.72
CA LEU A 157 1.99 19.62 -14.95
C LEU A 157 1.85 21.15 -15.06
N ALA A 158 1.73 21.64 -16.29
CA ALA A 158 1.42 23.02 -16.57
C ALA A 158 -0.08 23.25 -16.40
N ALA A 159 -0.45 24.24 -15.59
CA ALA A 159 -1.82 24.73 -15.56
C ALA A 159 -2.16 25.39 -16.91
N GLY A 160 -3.34 25.11 -17.44
CA GLY A 160 -3.90 25.89 -18.54
C GLY A 160 -4.24 27.32 -18.09
N ASP A 161 -4.70 28.14 -19.03
CA ASP A 161 -5.00 29.55 -18.74
C ASP A 161 -6.25 29.72 -17.86
N SER A 162 -7.13 28.72 -17.82
CA SER A 162 -8.37 28.76 -17.03
C SER A 162 -8.09 28.68 -15.53
N ARG A 163 -8.95 29.33 -14.75
CA ARG A 163 -8.93 29.28 -13.29
C ARG A 163 -9.11 27.85 -12.78
N ASP A 164 -10.03 27.09 -13.37
CA ASP A 164 -10.32 25.72 -12.97
C ASP A 164 -9.08 24.82 -13.16
N SER A 165 -8.37 24.95 -14.29
CA SER A 165 -7.13 24.19 -14.52
C SER A 165 -6.02 24.53 -13.53
N LYS A 166 -5.94 25.81 -13.15
CA LYS A 166 -5.00 26.29 -12.12
C LYS A 166 -5.31 25.74 -10.73
N ASP A 167 -6.60 25.69 -10.38
CA ASP A 167 -7.07 25.14 -9.11
C ASP A 167 -6.87 23.61 -9.07
N ASP A 168 -7.15 22.88 -10.17
CA ASP A 168 -6.91 21.44 -10.30
C ASP A 168 -5.43 21.07 -10.10
N VAL A 169 -4.51 21.80 -10.73
CA VAL A 169 -3.06 21.57 -10.58
C VAL A 169 -2.61 21.85 -9.15
N ARG A 170 -3.16 22.89 -8.51
CA ARG A 170 -2.88 23.20 -7.10
C ARG A 170 -3.38 22.08 -6.19
N GLU A 171 -4.61 21.61 -6.39
CA GLU A 171 -5.19 20.54 -5.59
C GLU A 171 -4.39 19.24 -5.75
N TYR A 172 -3.96 18.92 -6.98
CA TYR A 172 -3.08 17.79 -7.26
C TYR A 172 -1.79 17.86 -6.44
N TYR A 173 -1.06 18.98 -6.49
CA TYR A 173 0.20 19.10 -5.75
C TYR A 173 -0.01 19.14 -4.23
N ALA A 174 -1.10 19.73 -3.75
CA ALA A 174 -1.47 19.69 -2.33
C ALA A 174 -1.71 18.25 -1.84
N LYS A 175 -2.42 17.43 -2.63
CA LYS A 175 -2.60 16.00 -2.33
C LYS A 175 -1.27 15.25 -2.28
N LYS A 176 -0.37 15.51 -3.24
CA LYS A 176 0.97 14.90 -3.27
C LYS A 176 1.82 15.33 -2.07
N MET A 177 1.71 16.58 -1.63
CA MET A 177 2.36 17.08 -0.43
C MET A 177 1.90 16.30 0.81
N MET A 178 0.59 16.20 1.03
CA MET A 178 0.04 15.45 2.16
C MET A 178 0.50 13.99 2.15
N GLN A 179 0.53 13.36 0.98
CA GLN A 179 1.05 11.99 0.83
C GLN A 179 2.53 11.89 1.21
N ALA A 180 3.37 12.83 0.76
CA ALA A 180 4.79 12.87 1.12
C ALA A 180 5.00 13.04 2.63
N GLU A 181 4.18 13.89 3.29
CA GLU A 181 4.24 14.11 4.73
C GLU A 181 3.83 12.88 5.53
N GLN A 182 2.73 12.22 5.17
CA GLN A 182 2.29 10.98 5.81
C GLN A 182 3.36 9.89 5.73
N ARG A 183 4.01 9.73 4.57
CA ARG A 183 5.09 8.76 4.38
C ARG A 183 6.31 9.11 5.23
N LEU A 184 6.66 10.39 5.34
CA LEU A 184 7.75 10.85 6.22
C LEU A 184 7.45 10.54 7.70
N ILE A 185 6.20 10.69 8.14
CA ILE A 185 5.80 10.34 9.52
C ILE A 185 6.08 8.86 9.78
N ILE A 186 5.58 7.96 8.92
CA ILE A 186 5.78 6.51 9.07
C ILE A 186 7.28 6.14 9.10
N LEU A 187 8.07 6.70 8.19
CA LEU A 187 9.51 6.43 8.13
C LEU A 187 10.27 6.96 9.35
N ASN A 188 9.89 8.14 9.87
CA ASN A 188 10.50 8.68 11.08
C ASN A 188 10.11 7.87 12.32
N ASP A 189 8.88 7.40 12.40
CA ASP A 189 8.45 6.50 13.48
C ASP A 189 9.22 5.17 13.46
N GLU A 190 9.43 4.59 12.28
CA GLU A 190 10.30 3.43 12.10
C GLU A 190 11.71 3.70 12.61
N LYS A 191 12.31 4.82 12.18
CA LYS A 191 13.64 5.23 12.61
C LYS A 191 13.72 5.37 14.14
N ASN A 192 12.73 6.00 14.77
CA ASN A 192 12.68 6.17 16.21
C ASN A 192 12.61 4.83 16.94
N ILE A 193 11.78 3.90 16.45
CA ILE A 193 11.66 2.56 17.04
C ILE A 193 12.98 1.77 16.91
N ILE A 194 13.67 1.86 15.77
CA ILE A 194 15.00 1.22 15.62
C ILE A 194 16.01 1.82 16.61
N VAL A 195 15.99 3.13 16.83
CA VAL A 195 16.86 3.80 17.82
C VAL A 195 16.55 3.33 19.25
N GLU A 196 15.28 3.20 19.61
CA GLU A 196 14.85 2.66 20.91
C GLU A 196 15.31 1.20 21.09
N ALA A 197 15.14 0.37 20.06
CA ALA A 197 15.59 -1.02 20.08
C ALA A 197 17.12 -1.15 20.23
N LYS A 198 17.89 -0.27 19.59
CA LYS A 198 19.35 -0.18 19.78
C LYS A 198 19.73 0.19 21.20
N LYS A 199 19.07 1.20 21.79
CA LYS A 199 19.30 1.62 23.19
C LYS A 199 19.00 0.49 24.17
N ALA A 200 18.02 -0.35 23.86
CA ALA A 200 17.65 -1.53 24.64
C ALA A 200 18.56 -2.77 24.39
N GLY A 201 19.56 -2.66 23.50
CA GLY A 201 20.47 -3.78 23.19
C GLY A 201 19.85 -4.89 22.33
N ILE A 202 18.69 -4.65 21.73
CA ILE A 202 17.93 -5.66 20.95
C ILE A 202 18.51 -5.85 19.56
N VAL A 203 19.06 -4.79 18.96
CA VAL A 203 19.59 -4.81 17.59
C VAL A 203 20.96 -4.15 17.58
N SER A 204 21.95 -4.82 16.99
CA SER A 204 23.32 -4.31 16.85
C SER A 204 23.63 -3.79 15.45
N ASN A 205 22.87 -4.20 14.42
CA ASN A 205 23.23 -3.98 13.03
C ASN A 205 22.58 -2.72 12.41
N THR A 206 23.30 -1.99 11.55
CA THR A 206 22.91 -0.68 11.01
C THR A 206 22.14 -0.73 9.69
N ALA A 207 22.22 -1.84 8.94
CA ALA A 207 21.74 -1.92 7.55
C ALA A 207 20.27 -1.48 7.33
N ASN A 208 19.36 -1.79 8.27
CA ASN A 208 17.97 -1.34 8.17
C ASN A 208 17.79 0.15 8.51
N THR A 209 18.64 0.71 9.37
CA THR A 209 18.63 2.15 9.66
C THR A 209 19.07 2.95 8.44
N ASP A 210 20.05 2.44 7.70
CA ASP A 210 20.59 3.10 6.51
C ASP A 210 19.54 3.14 5.39
N THR A 211 18.86 2.01 5.15
CA THR A 211 17.75 1.93 4.19
C THR A 211 16.60 2.89 4.52
N VAL A 212 16.20 2.98 5.79
CA VAL A 212 15.15 3.91 6.23
C VAL A 212 15.61 5.36 6.09
N ASN A 213 16.86 5.67 6.44
CA ASN A 213 17.42 7.01 6.28
C ASN A 213 17.49 7.44 4.80
N GLU A 214 17.84 6.53 3.89
CA GLU A 214 17.83 6.77 2.45
C GLU A 214 16.42 7.12 1.97
N LYS A 215 15.41 6.31 2.32
CA LYS A 215 14.00 6.59 1.99
C LYS A 215 13.52 7.92 2.58
N ILE A 216 13.90 8.27 3.80
CA ILE A 216 13.60 9.58 4.41
C ILE A 216 14.23 10.71 3.58
N LYS A 217 15.49 10.54 3.17
CA LYS A 217 16.20 11.55 2.37
C LYS A 217 15.53 11.76 1.01
N GLU A 218 15.17 10.69 0.32
CA GLU A 218 14.43 10.72 -0.94
C GLU A 218 13.08 11.44 -0.77
N MET A 219 12.29 11.02 0.21
CA MET A 219 10.98 11.62 0.46
C MET A 219 11.08 13.09 0.89
N THR A 220 12.13 13.46 1.64
CA THR A 220 12.40 14.87 2.00
C THR A 220 12.76 15.70 0.77
N GLN A 221 13.52 15.16 -0.17
CA GLN A 221 13.82 15.85 -1.44
C GLN A 221 12.56 16.05 -2.27
N ILE A 222 11.70 15.03 -2.35
CA ILE A 222 10.39 15.11 -3.01
C ILE A 222 9.53 16.20 -2.36
N LYS A 223 9.43 16.20 -1.03
CA LYS A 223 8.70 17.25 -0.27
C LYS A 223 9.22 18.64 -0.60
N LYS A 224 10.54 18.86 -0.53
CA LYS A 224 11.16 20.15 -0.87
C LYS A 224 10.86 20.61 -2.29
N LYS A 225 10.83 19.68 -3.25
CA LYS A 225 10.44 20.00 -4.64
C LYS A 225 8.97 20.39 -4.71
N LEU A 226 8.08 19.69 -4.01
CA LEU A 226 6.66 20.05 -3.93
C LEU A 226 6.43 21.40 -3.25
N GLU A 227 7.25 21.78 -2.25
CA GLU A 227 7.20 23.09 -1.58
C GLU A 227 7.70 24.21 -2.51
N ALA A 228 8.70 23.91 -3.33
CA ALA A 228 9.29 24.84 -4.29
C ALA A 228 8.48 24.98 -5.59
N LEU A 229 7.61 24.01 -5.90
CA LEU A 229 6.62 24.14 -6.96
C LEU A 229 5.68 25.27 -6.56
N PRO A 230 5.74 26.43 -7.22
CA PRO A 230 5.05 27.59 -6.71
C PRO A 230 3.54 27.33 -6.74
N ALA A 231 2.81 28.08 -5.91
CA ALA A 231 1.49 28.53 -6.29
C ALA A 231 1.56 29.42 -7.55
N SER A 232 2.19 28.98 -8.65
CA SER A 232 2.46 29.72 -9.89
C SER A 232 1.18 29.99 -10.70
N ALA A 233 0.03 29.61 -10.14
CA ALA A 233 -1.29 30.01 -10.56
C ALA A 233 -1.80 31.32 -9.90
N GLY A 234 -1.08 31.93 -8.95
CA GLY A 234 -1.61 33.00 -8.08
C GLY A 234 -0.88 34.35 -8.11
N GLY A 235 -0.07 34.63 -9.14
CA GLY A 235 0.75 35.84 -9.19
C GLY A 235 0.26 36.92 -10.15
N ARG A 236 -0.68 37.75 -9.67
CA ARG A 236 -1.19 39.06 -10.18
C ARG A 236 -1.99 39.07 -11.48
#